data_AF-A0A6C0ANJ8-F1
#
_entry.id   AF-A0A6C0ANJ8-F1
#
_cell.length_a   1.000
_cell.length_b   1.000
_cell.length_c   1.000
_cell.angle_alpha   90.00
_cell.angle_beta   90.00
_cell.angle_gamma   90.00
#
_symmetry.space_group_name_H-M   'P 1'
#
loop_
_entity.id
_entity.type
_entity.pdbx_description
1 polymer ?
#
loop_
_entity_poly.entity_id
_entity_poly.type
_entity_poly.pdbx_seq_one_letter_code
_entity_poly.pdbx_strand_id
1 'polypeptide(L)'
;MLPKLFLRLFPKIKWQYMIVMLAVIIGISFLISQTSMQSAAMHSTAAQFPPSLVINLDSRQDRMSEFTEEFRSWPSPVERVSAVKYSPGWKGCSASHLKCVKLARDRNYPWVLVLEDDCTLTPGASEQFQALLPYLWQNRDNWDIFYGGVTVIKKSKRISYTPPIFEVSCYAAHFCLIHNSSYDKILNNYPGAIEDYKDPIDVYYANTLRIWTTTPFFAKQRVSESDIEKGEKDYTEMFNRSEQKLLNL
;
A
#
# COMPACT_ATOMS: atom_id res chain seq x y z
N MET A 1 -58.43 25.87 -37.51
CA MET A 1 -58.07 26.65 -36.31
C MET A 1 -56.77 26.05 -35.79
N LEU A 2 -55.68 26.84 -35.75
CA LEU A 2 -54.25 26.52 -35.46
C LEU A 2 -53.63 25.36 -36.28
N PRO A 3 -52.73 25.63 -37.25
CA PRO A 3 -51.34 26.02 -36.94
C PRO A 3 -50.70 26.91 -38.03
N LYS A 4 -50.87 28.23 -37.93
CA LYS A 4 -50.03 29.21 -38.68
C LYS A 4 -49.32 30.21 -37.78
N LEU A 5 -49.38 30.00 -36.46
CA LEU A 5 -48.86 30.94 -35.46
C LEU A 5 -47.49 30.55 -34.88
N PHE A 6 -46.91 29.41 -35.26
CA PHE A 6 -45.62 28.98 -34.72
C PHE A 6 -44.40 29.45 -35.53
N LEU A 7 -44.61 29.97 -36.75
CA LEU A 7 -43.52 30.43 -37.63
C LEU A 7 -43.29 31.96 -37.64
N ARG A 8 -43.89 32.70 -36.70
CA ARG A 8 -43.82 34.18 -36.66
C ARG A 8 -43.16 34.78 -35.42
N LEU A 9 -42.47 33.98 -34.60
CA LEU A 9 -41.83 34.47 -33.37
C LEU A 9 -40.31 34.31 -33.29
N PHE A 10 -39.64 33.82 -34.34
CA PHE A 10 -38.18 33.81 -34.39
C PHE A 10 -37.69 34.53 -35.64
N PRO A 11 -36.93 35.64 -35.54
CA PRO A 11 -36.29 36.23 -36.70
C PRO A 11 -35.38 35.18 -37.34
N LYS A 12 -35.30 35.13 -38.67
CA LYS A 12 -34.32 34.30 -39.39
C LYS A 12 -32.93 34.63 -38.85
N ILE A 13 -32.40 33.80 -37.95
CA ILE A 13 -31.03 33.90 -37.49
C ILE A 13 -30.17 33.74 -38.75
N LYS A 14 -29.49 34.80 -39.16
CA LYS A 14 -28.62 34.77 -40.35
C LYS A 14 -27.62 33.63 -40.16
N TRP A 15 -27.36 32.85 -41.22
CA TRP A 15 -26.50 31.66 -41.18
C TRP A 15 -25.11 31.94 -40.54
N GLN A 16 -24.58 33.15 -40.72
CA GLN A 16 -23.38 33.63 -40.03
C GLN A 16 -23.45 33.52 -38.49
N TYR A 17 -24.60 33.80 -37.86
CA TYR A 17 -24.77 33.68 -36.41
C TYR A 17 -24.88 32.22 -35.97
N MET A 18 -25.44 31.34 -36.81
CA MET A 18 -25.46 29.90 -36.53
C MET A 18 -24.04 29.32 -36.54
N ILE A 19 -23.19 29.74 -37.46
CA ILE A 19 -21.78 29.33 -37.50
C ILE A 19 -21.02 29.82 -36.28
N VAL A 20 -21.20 31.09 -35.90
CA VAL A 20 -20.56 31.66 -34.71
C VAL A 20 -21.02 30.92 -33.45
N MET A 21 -22.31 30.65 -33.31
CA MET A 21 -22.84 29.86 -32.18
C MET A 21 -22.26 28.45 -32.14
N LEU A 22 -22.16 27.77 -33.29
CA LEU A 22 -21.59 26.42 -33.37
C LEU A 22 -20.10 26.41 -32.97
N ALA A 23 -19.33 27.38 -33.43
CA ALA A 23 -17.92 27.52 -33.09
C ALA A 23 -17.71 27.79 -31.58
N VAL A 24 -18.57 28.63 -30.99
CA VAL A 24 -18.57 28.89 -29.54
C VAL A 24 -18.89 27.61 -28.75
N ILE A 25 -19.90 26.84 -29.17
CA ILE A 25 -20.26 25.57 -28.51
C ILE A 25 -19.10 24.58 -28.58
N ILE A 26 -18.47 24.40 -29.75
CA ILE A 26 -17.32 23.50 -29.91
C ILE A 26 -16.14 23.95 -29.03
N GLY A 27 -15.86 25.26 -28.99
CA GLY A 27 -14.82 25.83 -28.13
C GLY A 27 -15.06 25.58 -26.65
N ILE A 28 -16.30 25.76 -26.19
CA ILE A 28 -16.70 25.46 -24.80
C ILE A 28 -16.58 23.96 -24.52
N SER A 29 -17.06 23.09 -25.39
CA SER A 29 -16.93 21.63 -25.23
C SER A 29 -15.47 21.18 -25.17
N PHE A 30 -14.60 21.77 -26.00
CA PHE A 30 -13.16 21.50 -25.96
C PHE A 30 -12.52 21.95 -24.64
N LEU A 31 -12.86 23.14 -24.15
CA LEU A 31 -12.38 23.65 -22.84
C LEU A 31 -12.85 22.78 -21.67
N ILE A 32 -14.11 22.32 -21.69
CA ILE A 32 -14.66 21.38 -20.71
C ILE A 32 -13.90 20.04 -20.77
N SER A 33 -13.60 19.54 -21.97
CA SER A 33 -12.81 18.32 -22.14
C SER A 33 -11.40 18.48 -21.56
N GLN A 34 -10.71 19.59 -21.85
CA GLN A 34 -9.36 19.85 -21.34
C GLN A 34 -9.32 19.94 -19.80
N THR A 35 -10.29 20.64 -19.20
CA THR A 35 -10.40 20.74 -17.74
C THR A 35 -10.73 19.39 -17.09
N SER A 36 -11.59 18.58 -17.70
CA SER A 36 -11.90 17.22 -17.23
C SER A 36 -10.67 16.29 -17.28
N MET A 37 -9.86 16.39 -18.36
CA MET A 37 -8.63 15.62 -18.50
C MET A 37 -7.56 16.07 -17.49
N GLN A 38 -7.44 17.38 -17.24
CA GLN A 38 -6.54 17.90 -16.20
C GLN A 38 -6.98 17.48 -14.79
N SER A 39 -8.28 17.51 -14.48
CA SER A 39 -8.82 17.05 -13.20
C SER A 39 -8.62 15.54 -13.02
N ALA A 40 -8.85 14.73 -14.06
CA ALA A 40 -8.58 13.30 -14.04
C ALA A 40 -7.08 12.99 -13.89
N ALA A 41 -6.22 13.75 -14.58
CA ALA A 41 -4.76 13.63 -14.42
C ALA A 41 -4.33 14.00 -12.99
N MET A 42 -4.85 15.09 -12.42
CA MET A 42 -4.59 15.46 -11.03
C MET A 42 -5.09 14.39 -10.03
N HIS A 43 -6.29 13.85 -10.22
CA HIS A 43 -6.78 12.74 -9.38
C HIS A 43 -5.97 11.46 -9.57
N SER A 44 -5.40 11.21 -10.75
CA SER A 44 -4.46 10.10 -10.97
C SER A 44 -3.08 10.32 -10.34
N THR A 45 -2.73 11.58 -10.01
CA THR A 45 -1.44 11.94 -9.39
C THR A 45 -1.47 11.94 -7.86
N ALA A 46 -2.65 12.00 -7.24
CA ALA A 46 -2.77 11.88 -5.79
C ALA A 46 -2.66 10.40 -5.40
N ALA A 47 -1.69 10.06 -4.54
CA ALA A 47 -1.51 8.71 -4.04
C ALA A 47 -2.80 8.24 -3.35
N GLN A 48 -3.42 7.17 -3.87
CA GLN A 48 -4.58 6.55 -3.25
C GLN A 48 -4.15 5.70 -2.07
N PHE A 49 -4.94 5.69 -0.99
CA PHE A 49 -4.67 4.80 0.12
C PHE A 49 -4.61 3.33 -0.36
N PRO A 50 -3.56 2.56 -0.01
CA PRO A 50 -3.40 1.21 -0.54
C PRO A 50 -4.53 0.28 -0.08
N PRO A 51 -5.05 -0.60 -0.95
CA PRO A 51 -5.81 -1.76 -0.50
C PRO A 51 -5.01 -2.50 0.58
N SER A 52 -5.66 -2.76 1.71
CA SER A 52 -5.02 -3.34 2.89
C SER A 52 -5.52 -4.77 3.10
N LEU A 53 -4.59 -5.70 3.28
CA LEU A 53 -4.84 -7.12 3.53
C LEU A 53 -4.24 -7.50 4.88
N VAL A 54 -4.97 -8.22 5.73
CA VAL A 54 -4.45 -8.77 7.00
C VAL A 54 -4.36 -10.28 6.96
N ILE A 55 -3.18 -10.81 7.25
CA ILE A 55 -2.90 -12.24 7.38
C ILE A 55 -3.28 -12.67 8.80
N ASN A 56 -4.18 -13.64 8.91
CA ASN A 56 -4.59 -14.21 10.19
C ASN A 56 -4.94 -15.70 10.03
N LEU A 57 -4.51 -16.54 10.98
CA LEU A 57 -4.88 -17.95 11.01
C LEU A 57 -6.37 -18.10 11.35
N ASP A 58 -7.05 -19.03 10.69
CA ASP A 58 -8.47 -19.33 10.98
C ASP A 58 -8.72 -19.85 12.40
N SER A 59 -7.68 -20.24 13.14
CA SER A 59 -7.79 -20.64 14.54
C SER A 59 -7.47 -19.53 15.55
N ARG A 60 -7.09 -18.32 15.10
CA ARG A 60 -6.66 -17.19 15.95
C ARG A 60 -7.67 -16.03 15.90
N GLN A 61 -8.91 -16.30 16.29
CA GLN A 61 -9.98 -15.30 16.39
C GLN A 61 -9.67 -14.22 17.45
N ASP A 62 -8.91 -14.60 18.48
CA ASP A 62 -8.38 -13.71 19.51
C ASP A 62 -7.54 -12.58 18.87
N ARG A 63 -6.51 -12.93 18.09
CA ARG A 63 -5.64 -11.95 17.41
C ARG A 63 -6.39 -11.13 16.37
N MET A 64 -7.34 -11.74 15.66
CA MET A 64 -8.17 -11.00 14.71
C MET A 64 -9.05 -9.96 15.41
N SER A 65 -9.55 -10.25 16.60
CA SER A 65 -10.36 -9.31 17.39
C SER A 65 -9.50 -8.14 17.89
N GLU A 66 -8.30 -8.43 18.40
CA GLU A 66 -7.32 -7.40 18.80
C GLU A 66 -6.95 -6.49 17.63
N PHE A 67 -6.60 -7.08 16.48
CA PHE A 67 -6.28 -6.33 15.27
C PHE A 67 -7.46 -5.44 14.83
N THR A 68 -8.67 -5.98 14.83
CA THR A 68 -9.87 -5.23 14.39
C THR A 68 -10.14 -4.04 15.31
N GLU A 69 -9.95 -4.18 16.61
CA GLU A 69 -10.08 -3.09 17.56
C GLU A 69 -9.05 -1.98 17.28
N GLU A 70 -7.79 -2.37 17.11
CA GLU A 70 -6.68 -1.45 16.91
C GLU A 70 -6.77 -0.70 15.58
N PHE A 71 -7.19 -1.38 14.52
CA PHE A 71 -7.37 -0.82 13.18
C PHE A 71 -8.78 -0.26 12.93
N ARG A 72 -9.61 -0.10 13.98
CA ARG A 72 -10.98 0.43 13.84
C ARG A 72 -11.01 1.80 13.14
N SER A 73 -10.04 2.65 13.43
CA SER A 73 -9.91 4.00 12.86
C SER A 73 -8.99 4.07 11.64
N TRP A 74 -8.63 2.91 11.05
CA TRP A 74 -7.78 2.88 9.87
C TRP A 74 -8.50 3.53 8.67
N PRO A 75 -7.80 4.30 7.80
CA PRO A 75 -8.47 5.14 6.79
C PRO A 75 -9.11 4.35 5.64
N SER A 76 -8.90 3.04 5.58
CA SER A 76 -9.39 2.16 4.51
C SER A 76 -9.79 0.80 5.08
N PRO A 77 -10.77 0.09 4.49
CA PRO A 77 -11.08 -1.27 4.90
C PRO A 77 -9.87 -2.20 4.81
N VAL A 78 -9.72 -3.06 5.82
CA VAL A 78 -8.70 -4.12 5.82
C VAL A 78 -9.39 -5.47 5.55
N GLU A 79 -9.03 -6.11 4.44
CA GLU A 79 -9.56 -7.42 4.07
C GLU A 79 -8.77 -8.54 4.73
N ARG A 80 -9.45 -9.44 5.44
CA ARG A 80 -8.82 -10.61 6.04
C ARG A 80 -8.48 -11.65 4.98
N VAL A 81 -7.24 -12.10 4.99
CA VAL A 81 -6.73 -13.23 4.22
C VAL A 81 -6.42 -14.38 5.19
N SER A 82 -7.14 -15.50 5.05
CA SER A 82 -6.86 -16.72 5.81
C SER A 82 -5.41 -17.17 5.55
N ALA A 83 -4.64 -17.23 6.64
CA ALA A 83 -3.24 -17.60 6.62
C ALA A 83 -3.07 -19.10 6.34
N VAL A 84 -2.00 -19.44 5.64
CA VAL A 84 -1.61 -20.81 5.33
C VAL A 84 -0.95 -21.42 6.57
N LYS A 85 -1.59 -22.45 7.15
CA LYS A 85 -1.01 -23.21 8.25
C LYS A 85 0.01 -24.22 7.70
N TYR A 86 1.25 -24.17 8.19
CA TYR A 86 2.32 -25.08 7.76
C TYR A 86 3.29 -25.38 8.92
N SER A 87 4.11 -26.43 8.78
CA SER A 87 5.21 -26.73 9.69
C SER A 87 6.52 -26.89 8.90
N PRO A 88 7.59 -26.13 9.22
CA PRO A 88 7.67 -25.09 10.25
C PRO A 88 6.80 -23.86 9.92
N GLY A 89 6.36 -23.14 10.95
CA GLY A 89 5.36 -22.06 10.81
C GLY A 89 5.77 -20.91 9.88
N TRP A 90 7.08 -20.63 9.76
CA TRP A 90 7.58 -19.58 8.87
C TRP A 90 7.28 -19.89 7.39
N LYS A 91 7.17 -21.17 7.00
CA LYS A 91 6.71 -21.55 5.65
C LYS A 91 5.26 -21.14 5.42
N GLY A 92 4.43 -21.26 6.45
CA GLY A 92 3.04 -20.83 6.44
C GLY A 92 2.90 -19.31 6.34
N CYS A 93 3.68 -18.56 7.13
CA CYS A 93 3.80 -17.11 7.00
C CYS A 93 4.21 -16.72 5.57
N SER A 94 5.27 -17.33 5.04
CA SER A 94 5.76 -17.05 3.69
C SER A 94 4.70 -17.33 2.61
N ALA A 95 4.02 -18.49 2.68
CA ALA A 95 2.93 -18.82 1.77
C ALA A 95 1.73 -17.86 1.89
N SER A 96 1.47 -17.32 3.08
CA SER A 96 0.41 -16.33 3.30
C SER A 96 0.73 -14.98 2.67
N HIS A 97 1.98 -14.52 2.78
CA HIS A 97 2.45 -13.32 2.07
C HIS A 97 2.36 -13.49 0.55
N LEU A 98 2.79 -14.63 0.00
CA LEU A 98 2.64 -14.92 -1.43
C LEU A 98 1.18 -14.91 -1.88
N LYS A 99 0.25 -15.42 -1.05
CA LYS A 99 -1.19 -15.37 -1.30
C LYS A 99 -1.69 -13.93 -1.40
N CYS A 100 -1.25 -13.03 -0.51
CA CYS A 100 -1.58 -11.61 -0.56
C CYS A 100 -1.02 -10.92 -1.82
N VAL A 101 0.25 -11.19 -2.17
CA VAL A 101 0.88 -10.63 -3.38
C VAL A 101 0.18 -11.12 -4.64
N LYS A 102 -0.15 -12.41 -4.72
CA LYS A 102 -0.90 -12.98 -5.84
C LYS A 102 -2.29 -12.33 -5.95
N LEU A 103 -3.00 -12.18 -4.83
CA LEU A 103 -4.32 -11.53 -4.82
C LEU A 103 -4.24 -10.09 -5.33
N ALA A 104 -3.26 -9.32 -4.88
CA ALA A 104 -3.04 -7.94 -5.30
C ALA A 104 -2.73 -7.85 -6.80
N ARG A 105 -1.86 -8.73 -7.31
CA ARG A 105 -1.54 -8.83 -8.74
C ARG A 105 -2.79 -9.17 -9.56
N ASP A 106 -3.52 -10.22 -9.18
CA ASP A 106 -4.70 -10.69 -9.92
C ASP A 106 -5.82 -9.63 -9.93
N ARG A 107 -5.86 -8.74 -8.92
CA ARG A 107 -6.77 -7.59 -8.84
C ARG A 107 -6.21 -6.29 -9.44
N ASN A 108 -5.02 -6.32 -10.02
CA ASN A 108 -4.33 -5.15 -10.59
C ASN A 108 -4.17 -3.98 -9.60
N TYR A 109 -3.93 -4.27 -8.33
CA TYR A 109 -3.61 -3.23 -7.37
C TYR A 109 -2.25 -2.59 -7.71
N PRO A 110 -2.12 -1.26 -7.70
CA PRO A 110 -0.84 -0.60 -8.00
C PRO A 110 0.16 -0.75 -6.85
N TRP A 111 -0.36 -0.91 -5.64
CA TRP A 111 0.36 -1.30 -4.44
C TRP A 111 -0.62 -1.97 -3.47
N VAL A 112 -0.09 -2.74 -2.52
CA VAL A 112 -0.91 -3.41 -1.50
C VAL A 112 -0.21 -3.28 -0.16
N LEU A 113 -0.96 -2.96 0.89
CA LEU A 113 -0.46 -3.03 2.26
C LEU A 113 -0.81 -4.42 2.82
N VAL A 114 0.21 -5.21 3.10
CA VAL A 114 0.09 -6.51 3.76
C VAL A 114 0.42 -6.33 5.24
N LEU A 115 -0.52 -6.72 6.09
CA LEU A 115 -0.43 -6.66 7.54
C LEU A 115 -0.45 -8.07 8.12
N GLU A 116 0.25 -8.28 9.22
CA GLU A 116 0.03 -9.45 10.08
C GLU A 116 -0.90 -9.04 11.24
N ASP A 117 -1.63 -10.00 11.81
CA ASP A 117 -2.58 -9.77 12.91
C ASP A 117 -1.91 -9.42 14.27
N ASP A 118 -0.60 -9.61 14.40
CA ASP A 118 0.20 -9.03 15.49
C ASP A 118 0.83 -7.67 15.15
N CYS A 119 0.51 -7.09 14.00
CA CYS A 119 0.88 -5.71 13.72
C CYS A 119 0.17 -4.78 14.73
N THR A 120 0.96 -3.95 15.41
CA THR A 120 0.46 -2.92 16.32
C THR A 120 0.99 -1.54 15.91
N LEU A 121 0.11 -0.55 15.84
CA LEU A 121 0.37 0.82 15.40
C LEU A 121 1.00 1.64 16.54
N THR A 122 1.95 2.49 16.17
CA THR A 122 2.47 3.52 17.07
C THR A 122 1.52 4.73 17.12
N PRO A 123 1.61 5.59 18.15
CA PRO A 123 0.75 6.76 18.25
C PRO A 123 0.84 7.68 17.02
N GLY A 124 -0.30 7.94 16.38
CA GLY A 124 -0.41 8.78 15.18
C GLY A 124 0.05 8.12 13.88
N ALA A 125 0.31 6.82 13.88
CA ALA A 125 0.82 6.10 12.72
C ALA A 125 -0.11 6.16 11.50
N SER A 126 -1.42 6.12 11.71
CA SER A 126 -2.43 6.19 10.63
C SER A 126 -2.31 7.49 9.84
N GLU A 127 -2.32 8.62 10.54
CA GLU A 127 -2.22 9.95 9.94
C GLU A 127 -0.85 10.18 9.30
N GLN A 128 0.23 9.75 9.97
CA GLN A 128 1.58 9.90 9.46
C GLN A 128 1.83 9.03 8.22
N PHE A 129 1.33 7.79 8.20
CA PHE A 129 1.41 6.92 7.04
C PHE A 129 0.64 7.52 5.86
N GLN A 130 -0.60 7.98 6.09
CA GLN A 130 -1.41 8.64 5.06
C GLN A 130 -0.71 9.88 4.48
N ALA A 131 -0.08 10.70 5.33
CA ALA A 131 0.68 11.87 4.90
C ALA A 131 1.94 11.49 4.10
N LEU A 132 2.51 10.31 4.33
CA LEU A 132 3.72 9.82 3.64
C LEU A 132 3.41 9.20 2.26
N LEU A 133 2.20 8.71 2.02
CA LEU A 133 1.81 8.03 0.78
C LEU A 133 2.14 8.82 -0.50
N PRO A 134 1.90 10.15 -0.60
CA PRO A 134 2.27 10.91 -1.80
C PRO A 134 3.76 10.84 -2.12
N TYR A 135 4.62 10.89 -1.09
CA TYR A 135 6.07 10.78 -1.28
C TYR A 135 6.46 9.38 -1.75
N LEU A 136 5.92 8.33 -1.13
CA LEU A 136 6.20 6.94 -1.52
C LEU A 136 5.75 6.68 -2.96
N TRP A 137 4.57 7.16 -3.33
CA TRP A 137 4.04 7.02 -4.68
C TRP A 137 4.88 7.75 -5.72
N GLN A 138 5.25 9.01 -5.47
CA GLN A 138 6.11 9.78 -6.38
C GLN A 138 7.48 9.13 -6.59
N ASN A 139 7.97 8.40 -5.58
CA ASN A 139 9.27 7.73 -5.61
C ASN A 139 9.19 6.20 -5.79
N ARG A 140 8.05 5.67 -6.25
CA ARG A 140 7.78 4.22 -6.34
C ARG A 140 8.76 3.41 -7.18
N ASP A 141 9.47 4.05 -8.10
CA ASP A 141 10.48 3.38 -8.92
C ASP A 141 11.80 3.12 -8.15
N ASN A 142 11.97 3.73 -6.97
CA ASN A 142 13.20 3.65 -6.17
C ASN A 142 13.16 2.60 -5.05
N TRP A 143 11.99 2.00 -4.79
CA TRP A 143 11.81 1.01 -3.74
C TRP A 143 10.91 -0.13 -4.24
N ASP A 144 11.10 -1.31 -3.66
CA ASP A 144 10.32 -2.51 -3.98
C ASP A 144 9.26 -2.76 -2.90
N ILE A 145 9.67 -2.55 -1.63
CA ILE A 145 8.85 -2.67 -0.42
C ILE A 145 9.10 -1.47 0.50
N PHE A 146 8.04 -0.98 1.15
CA PHE A 146 8.15 -0.09 2.30
C PHE A 146 7.66 -0.81 3.57
N TYR A 147 8.47 -0.78 4.63
CA TYR A 147 8.10 -1.29 5.93
C TYR A 147 7.70 -0.18 6.91
N GLY A 148 6.62 -0.44 7.65
CA GLY A 148 6.13 0.46 8.70
C GLY A 148 6.96 0.41 9.98
N GLY A 149 7.80 -0.61 10.14
CA GLY A 149 8.79 -0.73 11.20
C GLY A 149 9.60 -1.99 10.99
N VAL A 150 10.85 -1.98 11.46
CA VAL A 150 11.80 -3.05 11.12
C VAL A 150 12.62 -3.48 12.32
N THR A 151 13.13 -4.71 12.27
CA THR A 151 14.10 -5.23 13.24
C THR A 151 15.41 -5.61 12.55
N VAL A 152 16.49 -5.77 13.34
CA VAL A 152 17.77 -6.34 12.90
C VAL A 152 18.32 -5.69 11.61
N ILE A 153 18.51 -4.37 11.63
CA ILE A 153 19.07 -3.63 10.49
C ILE A 153 20.55 -4.02 10.29
N LYS A 154 20.84 -4.73 9.20
CA LYS A 154 22.20 -5.13 8.78
C LYS A 154 22.93 -4.00 8.06
N LYS A 155 22.24 -3.38 7.09
CA LYS A 155 22.74 -2.25 6.28
C LYS A 155 21.68 -1.17 6.25
N SER A 156 22.11 0.09 6.19
CA SER A 156 21.21 1.24 6.18
C SER A 156 21.85 2.44 5.51
N LYS A 157 21.05 3.20 4.77
CA LYS A 157 21.42 4.46 4.15
C LYS A 157 20.25 5.43 4.22
N ARG A 158 20.49 6.68 4.61
CA ARG A 158 19.49 7.74 4.55
C ARG A 158 19.24 8.15 3.09
N ILE A 159 17.98 8.18 2.69
CA ILE A 159 17.49 8.58 1.36
C ILE A 159 16.93 10.00 1.39
N SER A 160 16.23 10.36 2.46
CA SER A 160 15.64 11.67 2.64
C SER A 160 15.63 12.09 4.11
N TYR A 161 15.73 13.39 4.35
CA TYR A 161 15.59 13.99 5.68
C TYR A 161 14.14 14.34 6.00
N THR A 162 13.40 14.87 5.01
CA THR A 162 12.02 15.31 5.17
C THR A 162 11.20 14.95 3.93
N PRO A 163 10.32 13.92 4.00
CA PRO A 163 10.15 13.01 5.13
C PRO A 163 11.40 12.14 5.36
N PRO A 164 11.65 11.67 6.59
CA PRO A 164 12.78 10.80 6.89
C PRO A 164 12.59 9.43 6.24
N ILE A 165 13.46 9.09 5.29
CA ILE A 165 13.39 7.81 4.59
C ILE A 165 14.77 7.18 4.56
N PHE A 166 14.79 5.86 4.78
CA PHE A 166 15.99 5.06 4.82
C PHE A 166 15.82 3.84 3.95
N GLU A 167 16.85 3.51 3.18
CA GLU A 167 16.97 2.21 2.54
C GLU A 167 17.71 1.28 3.50
N VAL A 168 17.18 0.08 3.70
CA VAL A 168 17.66 -0.86 4.73
C VAL A 168 17.73 -2.30 4.20
N SER A 169 18.59 -3.10 4.81
CA SER A 169 18.48 -4.57 4.80
C SER A 169 18.18 -4.98 6.25
N CYS A 170 17.00 -5.55 6.48
CA CYS A 170 16.41 -5.75 7.81
C CYS A 170 15.42 -6.93 7.80
N TYR A 171 14.81 -7.23 8.93
CA TYR A 171 13.77 -8.23 9.11
C TYR A 171 12.45 -7.61 9.61
N ALA A 172 11.44 -8.48 9.78
CA ALA A 172 10.04 -8.20 10.09
C ALA A 172 9.23 -7.70 8.88
N ALA A 173 8.09 -8.34 8.64
CA ALA A 173 7.19 -8.07 7.51
C ALA A 173 5.73 -7.83 7.95
N HIS A 174 5.51 -7.50 9.23
CA HIS A 174 4.18 -7.30 9.83
C HIS A 174 3.42 -6.08 9.29
N PHE A 175 4.14 -5.09 8.74
CA PHE A 175 3.58 -3.94 8.04
C PHE A 175 4.36 -3.71 6.75
N CYS A 176 3.85 -4.21 5.63
CA CYS A 176 4.56 -4.32 4.37
C CYS A 176 3.75 -3.72 3.20
N LEU A 177 4.12 -2.53 2.75
CA LEU A 177 3.57 -1.93 1.53
C LEU A 177 4.41 -2.39 0.33
N ILE A 178 3.78 -3.07 -0.63
CA ILE A 178 4.46 -3.66 -1.79
C ILE A 178 3.93 -3.01 -3.06
N HIS A 179 4.83 -2.41 -3.85
CA HIS A 179 4.52 -1.84 -5.16
C HIS A 179 4.36 -2.94 -6.23
N ASN A 180 3.48 -2.72 -7.21
CA ASN A 180 3.15 -3.74 -8.21
C ASN A 180 4.34 -4.18 -9.08
N SER A 181 5.34 -3.32 -9.27
CA SER A 181 6.58 -3.66 -9.98
C SER A 181 7.34 -4.82 -9.32
N SER A 182 7.06 -5.10 -8.05
CA SER A 182 7.68 -6.17 -7.28
C SER A 182 6.88 -7.47 -7.29
N TYR A 183 5.61 -7.48 -7.71
CA TYR A 183 4.73 -8.65 -7.54
C TYR A 183 5.26 -9.88 -8.28
N ASP A 184 5.53 -9.76 -9.58
CA ASP A 184 6.05 -10.89 -10.35
C ASP A 184 7.47 -11.27 -9.93
N LYS A 185 8.29 -10.29 -9.52
CA LYS A 185 9.62 -10.55 -8.95
C LYS A 185 9.52 -11.41 -7.68
N ILE A 186 8.54 -11.15 -6.81
CA ILE A 186 8.32 -11.93 -5.59
C ILE A 186 7.75 -13.31 -5.94
N LEU A 187 6.69 -13.37 -6.73
CA LEU A 187 5.98 -14.61 -7.05
C LEU A 187 6.80 -15.61 -7.86
N ASN A 188 7.67 -15.13 -8.76
CA ASN A 188 8.44 -16.00 -9.63
C ASN A 188 9.78 -16.43 -9.02
N ASN A 189 10.35 -15.63 -8.11
CA ASN A 189 11.71 -15.86 -7.62
C ASN A 189 11.78 -16.27 -6.15
N TYR A 190 10.72 -16.12 -5.34
CA TYR A 190 10.72 -16.67 -3.99
C TYR A 190 10.54 -18.19 -4.06
N PRO A 191 11.57 -18.98 -3.73
CA PRO A 191 11.56 -20.41 -3.95
C PRO A 191 10.97 -21.17 -2.75
N GLY A 192 10.21 -20.53 -1.86
CA GLY A 192 9.74 -21.15 -0.61
C GLY A 192 8.77 -22.33 -0.77
N ALA A 193 8.37 -22.66 -2.00
CA ALA A 193 7.69 -23.91 -2.34
C ALA A 193 8.66 -25.09 -2.62
N ILE A 194 9.97 -24.83 -2.72
CA ILE A 194 11.02 -25.84 -2.92
C ILE A 194 11.42 -26.39 -1.55
N GLU A 195 11.48 -27.72 -1.44
CA GLU A 195 11.68 -28.45 -0.17
C GLU A 195 12.96 -28.01 0.58
N ASP A 196 14.03 -27.70 -0.16
CA ASP A 196 15.35 -27.34 0.37
C ASP A 196 15.54 -25.84 0.67
N TYR A 197 14.59 -24.97 0.30
CA TYR A 197 14.70 -23.56 0.64
C TYR A 197 14.35 -23.33 2.10
N LYS A 198 15.28 -22.72 2.85
CA LYS A 198 15.21 -22.61 4.32
C LYS A 198 14.94 -21.19 4.81
N ASP A 199 14.96 -20.21 3.90
CA ASP A 199 14.85 -18.81 4.29
C ASP A 199 13.37 -18.36 4.33
N PRO A 200 12.93 -17.78 5.46
CA PRO A 200 11.65 -17.09 5.52
C PRO A 200 11.57 -15.94 4.52
N ILE A 201 10.34 -15.51 4.20
CA ILE A 201 10.13 -14.50 3.16
C ILE A 201 10.78 -13.15 3.46
N ASP A 202 10.88 -12.75 4.73
CA ASP A 202 11.54 -11.50 5.12
C ASP A 202 13.05 -11.55 4.90
N VAL A 203 13.69 -12.72 5.10
CA VAL A 203 15.10 -12.96 4.73
C VAL A 203 15.29 -12.86 3.23
N TYR A 204 14.39 -13.45 2.44
CA TYR A 204 14.41 -13.28 0.98
C TYR A 204 14.28 -11.81 0.57
N TYR A 205 13.32 -11.08 1.14
CA TYR A 205 13.14 -9.66 0.86
C TYR A 205 14.41 -8.87 1.20
N ALA A 206 15.00 -9.10 2.38
CA ALA A 206 16.21 -8.42 2.84
C ALA A 206 17.42 -8.60 1.93
N ASN A 207 17.47 -9.71 1.20
CA ASN A 207 18.58 -10.09 0.33
C ASN A 207 18.36 -9.70 -1.15
N THR A 208 17.11 -9.50 -1.58
CA THR A 208 16.77 -9.41 -3.01
C THR A 208 16.01 -8.14 -3.41
N LEU A 209 15.42 -7.44 -2.45
CA LEU A 209 14.55 -6.29 -2.70
C LEU A 209 15.13 -5.00 -2.12
N ARG A 210 14.76 -3.87 -2.74
CA ARG A 210 15.02 -2.53 -2.22
C ARG A 210 13.97 -2.18 -1.17
N ILE A 211 14.37 -2.15 0.09
CA ILE A 211 13.45 -1.94 1.21
C ILE A 211 13.64 -0.52 1.74
N TRP A 212 12.56 0.24 1.75
CA TRP A 212 12.48 1.52 2.45
C TRP A 212 11.78 1.39 3.79
N THR A 213 12.14 2.25 4.73
CA THR A 213 11.46 2.45 6.02
C THR A 213 11.57 3.92 6.43
N THR A 214 10.83 4.31 7.46
CA THR A 214 10.82 5.67 8.04
C THR A 214 11.22 5.65 9.51
N THR A 215 11.38 6.83 10.12
CA THR A 215 11.36 7.05 11.57
C THR A 215 10.50 8.28 11.90
N PRO A 216 9.66 8.27 12.95
CA PRO A 216 9.39 7.13 13.81
C PRO A 216 8.70 5.99 13.06
N PHE A 217 8.88 4.75 13.52
CA PHE A 217 8.16 3.60 12.98
C PHE A 217 6.66 3.77 13.20
N PHE A 218 5.87 3.41 12.19
CA PHE A 218 4.41 3.38 12.22
C PHE A 218 3.87 2.14 12.91
N ALA A 219 4.63 1.04 12.90
CA ALA A 219 4.16 -0.21 13.47
C ALA A 219 5.28 -1.03 14.11
N LYS A 220 4.93 -1.79 15.16
CA LYS A 220 5.74 -2.83 15.79
C LYS A 220 4.95 -4.14 15.77
N GLN A 221 5.53 -5.20 16.34
CA GLN A 221 4.80 -6.44 16.62
C GLN A 221 4.34 -6.48 18.07
N ARG A 222 3.09 -6.90 18.28
CA ARG A 222 2.49 -7.06 19.61
C ARG A 222 3.16 -8.20 20.36
N VAL A 223 3.44 -7.98 21.64
CA VAL A 223 3.89 -9.05 22.54
C VAL A 223 2.78 -10.07 22.65
N SER A 224 3.01 -11.28 22.15
CA SER A 224 1.99 -12.34 22.09
C SER A 224 2.62 -13.72 21.90
N GLU A 225 1.83 -14.77 22.13
CA GLU A 225 2.22 -16.14 21.77
C GLU A 225 2.32 -16.32 20.26
N SER A 226 3.50 -16.77 19.82
CA SER A 226 3.82 -17.05 18.41
C SER A 226 3.53 -18.50 18.04
N ASP A 227 2.66 -18.69 17.04
CA ASP A 227 2.42 -19.99 16.40
C ASP A 227 3.61 -20.47 15.55
N ILE A 228 4.53 -19.56 15.17
CA ILE A 228 5.72 -19.88 14.37
C ILE A 228 6.85 -20.40 15.24
N GLU A 229 7.15 -19.69 16.33
CA GLU A 229 8.32 -19.95 17.17
C GLU A 229 7.99 -20.66 18.50
N LYS A 230 6.70 -20.93 18.77
CA LYS A 230 6.17 -21.59 19.98
C LYS A 230 6.57 -20.89 21.28
N GLY A 231 5.75 -19.94 21.71
CA GLY A 231 5.89 -19.23 22.99
C GLY A 231 5.68 -17.72 22.83
N GLU A 232 5.66 -17.00 23.95
CA GLU A 232 5.58 -15.54 23.95
C GLU A 232 6.81 -14.91 23.29
N LYS A 233 6.58 -13.91 22.45
CA LYS A 233 7.63 -13.16 21.77
C LYS A 233 7.49 -11.67 22.05
N ASP A 234 8.59 -11.07 22.48
CA ASP A 234 8.72 -9.63 22.66
C ASP A 234 9.89 -9.11 21.82
N TYR A 235 9.55 -8.41 20.75
CA TYR A 235 10.52 -7.77 19.85
C TYR A 235 10.71 -6.28 20.12
N THR A 236 10.11 -5.73 21.19
CA THR A 236 10.09 -4.30 21.50
C THR A 236 11.49 -3.70 21.49
N GLU A 237 12.43 -4.34 22.16
CA GLU A 237 13.82 -3.87 22.25
C GLU A 237 14.53 -3.92 20.88
N MET A 238 14.20 -4.89 20.02
CA MET A 238 14.78 -4.98 18.67
C MET A 238 14.29 -3.84 17.78
N PHE A 239 13.01 -3.47 17.87
CA PHE A 239 12.46 -2.30 17.19
C PHE A 239 13.12 -1.02 17.70
N ASN A 240 13.21 -0.84 19.02
CA ASN A 240 13.81 0.35 19.62
C ASN A 240 15.28 0.52 19.18
N ARG A 241 16.08 -0.54 19.21
CA ARG A 241 17.48 -0.50 18.73
C ARG A 241 17.58 -0.15 17.25
N SER A 242 16.68 -0.68 16.44
CA SER A 242 16.67 -0.44 14.99
C SER A 242 16.31 1.01 14.68
N GLU A 243 15.31 1.56 15.37
CA GLU A 243 14.91 2.97 15.24
C GLU A 243 16.03 3.91 15.70
N GLN A 244 16.65 3.64 16.86
CA GLN A 244 17.79 4.42 17.35
C GLN A 244 18.97 4.39 16.38
N LYS A 245 19.24 3.25 15.75
CA LYS A 245 20.28 3.15 14.71
C LYS A 245 20.01 4.06 13.52
N LEU A 246 18.76 4.19 13.09
CA LEU A 246 18.37 5.06 11.98
C LEU A 246 18.42 6.55 12.36
N LEU A 247 18.06 6.90 13.59
CA LEU A 247 18.15 8.28 14.09
C LEU A 247 19.59 8.81 14.12
N ASN A 248 20.59 7.92 14.23
CA ASN A 248 22.01 8.27 14.27
C ASN A 248 22.68 8.40 12.88
N LEU A 249 21.95 8.20 11.78
CA LEU A 249 22.44 8.36 10.40
C LEU A 249 22.29 9.79 9.87
#